data_AF-A0A948TW39-F1
#
_entry.id   AF-A0A948TW39-F1
#
_cell.length_a   1.000
_cell.length_b   1.000
_cell.length_c   1.000
_cell.angle_alpha   90.00
_cell.angle_beta   90.00
_cell.angle_gamma   90.00
#
_symmetry.space_group_name_H-M   'P 1'
#
loop_
_entity.id
_entity.type
_entity.pdbx_description
1 polymer ?
#
loop_
_entity_poly.entity_id
_entity_poly.type
_entity_poly.pdbx_seq_one_letter_code
_entity_poly.pdbx_strand_id
1 'polypeptide(L)'
;MLTTIRQIGNSRGLLIPAAFLASCQIEDQVDLELQDGQILIKPVKRKLRNGWFSELSQPLDIDTAKENDEAQAWNALPSDDTEWQW
;
A
#
# COMPACT_ATOMS: atom_id res chain seq x y z
N MET A 1 29.42 -16.05 -1.33
CA MET A 1 29.18 -16.33 -2.77
C MET A 1 29.70 -15.15 -3.55
N LEU A 2 30.58 -15.37 -4.52
CA LEU A 2 30.96 -14.34 -5.50
C LEU A 2 29.95 -14.40 -6.64
N THR A 3 29.36 -13.27 -7.02
CA THR A 3 28.41 -13.18 -8.14
C THR A 3 28.82 -12.06 -9.08
N THR A 4 28.39 -12.16 -10.33
CA THR A 4 28.60 -11.11 -11.33
C THR A 4 27.46 -10.11 -11.31
N ILE A 5 27.78 -8.88 -11.69
CA ILE A 5 26.82 -7.81 -11.92
C ILE A 5 26.57 -7.74 -13.42
N ARG A 6 25.31 -7.65 -13.84
CA ARG A 6 24.88 -7.59 -15.24
C ARG A 6 24.31 -6.22 -15.57
N GLN A 7 24.47 -5.79 -16.81
CA GLN A 7 23.87 -4.54 -17.30
C GLN A 7 22.38 -4.74 -17.55
N ILE A 8 21.57 -3.76 -17.12
CA ILE A 8 20.14 -3.67 -17.33
C ILE A 8 19.85 -2.23 -17.77
N GLY A 9 19.84 -1.97 -19.08
CA GLY A 9 19.75 -0.61 -19.62
C GLY A 9 20.90 0.30 -19.14
N ASN A 10 20.56 1.44 -18.54
CA ASN A 10 21.52 2.36 -17.90
C ASN A 10 21.82 1.99 -16.44
N SER A 11 21.37 0.82 -15.99
CA SER A 11 21.55 0.34 -14.62
C SER A 11 22.29 -0.99 -14.62
N ARG A 12 22.59 -1.47 -13.41
CA ARG A 12 23.28 -2.73 -13.18
C ARG A 12 22.54 -3.52 -12.12
N GLY A 13 22.37 -4.81 -12.35
CA GLY A 13 21.69 -5.72 -11.43
C GLY A 13 22.56 -6.92 -11.06
N LEU A 14 22.25 -7.53 -9.91
CA LEU A 14 22.84 -8.80 -9.48
C LEU A 14 21.71 -9.79 -9.19
N LEU A 15 21.95 -11.08 -9.41
CA LEU A 15 20.98 -12.12 -9.09
C LEU A 15 21.11 -12.50 -7.62
N ILE A 16 20.03 -12.34 -6.86
CA ILE A 16 19.95 -12.76 -5.46
C ILE A 16 19.35 -14.18 -5.43
N PRO A 17 20.06 -15.18 -4.87
CA PRO A 17 19.51 -16.51 -4.68
C PRO A 17 18.18 -16.49 -3.91
N ALA A 18 17.22 -17.34 -4.32
CA ALA A 18 15.91 -17.44 -3.68
C ALA A 18 16.01 -17.72 -2.17
N ALA A 19 17.02 -18.49 -1.73
CA ALA A 19 17.26 -18.76 -0.32
C ALA A 19 17.54 -17.49 0.51
N PHE A 20 18.23 -16.49 -0.06
CA PHE A 20 18.47 -15.21 0.62
C PHE A 20 17.22 -14.33 0.63
N LEU A 21 16.47 -14.29 -0.46
CA LEU A 21 15.18 -13.59 -0.50
C LEU A 21 14.23 -14.13 0.59
N ALA A 22 14.11 -15.45 0.70
CA ALA A 22 13.29 -16.11 1.71
C ALA A 22 13.80 -15.85 3.15
N SER A 23 15.11 -15.93 3.37
CA SER A 23 15.72 -15.71 4.69
C SER A 23 15.55 -14.26 5.18
N CYS A 24 15.50 -13.30 4.25
CA CYS A 24 15.30 -11.88 4.55
C CYS A 24 13.83 -11.43 4.44
N GLN A 25 12.90 -12.35 4.11
CA GLN A 25 11.47 -12.07 3.85
C GLN A 25 11.29 -10.91 2.85
N ILE A 26 12.09 -10.92 1.78
CA ILE A 26 11.99 -9.97 0.68
C ILE A 26 10.99 -10.51 -0.33
N GLU A 27 10.00 -9.70 -0.68
CA GLU A 27 8.98 -10.00 -1.69
C GLU A 27 9.30 -9.24 -3.00
N ASP A 28 8.57 -8.16 -3.28
CA ASP A 28 8.61 -7.42 -4.54
C ASP A 28 9.44 -6.12 -4.46
N GLN A 29 9.57 -5.54 -3.27
CA GLN A 29 10.26 -4.27 -3.05
C GLN A 29 11.33 -4.34 -1.97
N VAL A 30 12.40 -3.61 -2.22
CA VAL A 30 13.53 -3.42 -1.29
C VAL A 30 13.89 -1.95 -1.22
N ASP A 31 14.38 -1.53 -0.05
CA ASP A 31 14.99 -0.23 0.15
C ASP A 31 16.51 -0.35 0.02
N LEU A 32 17.14 0.64 -0.60
CA LEU A 32 18.56 0.65 -0.91
C LEU A 32 19.23 1.85 -0.25
N GLU A 33 20.21 1.57 0.61
CA GLU A 33 20.97 2.61 1.31
C GLU A 33 22.47 2.44 1.03
N LEU A 34 23.17 3.56 0.84
CA LEU A 34 24.63 3.58 0.78
C LEU A 34 25.19 3.78 2.17
N GLN A 35 25.89 2.78 2.70
CA GLN A 35 26.52 2.83 4.01
C GLN A 35 27.95 2.33 3.91
N ASP A 36 28.92 3.16 4.29
CA ASP A 36 30.34 2.81 4.34
C ASP A 36 30.90 2.21 3.04
N GLY A 37 30.48 2.78 1.89
CA GLY A 37 30.87 2.30 0.56
C GLY A 37 30.20 1.00 0.13
N GLN A 38 29.21 0.52 0.89
CA GLN A 38 28.44 -0.69 0.63
C GLN A 38 26.98 -0.34 0.31
N ILE A 39 26.31 -1.20 -0.45
CA ILE A 39 24.87 -1.10 -0.71
C ILE A 39 24.17 -2.02 0.29
N LEU A 40 23.43 -1.43 1.22
CA LEU A 40 22.58 -2.16 2.16
C LEU A 40 21.19 -2.33 1.56
N ILE A 41 20.73 -3.57 1.45
CA ILE A 41 19.42 -3.92 0.90
C ILE A 41 18.51 -4.33 2.06
N LYS A 42 17.42 -3.60 2.27
CA LYS A 42 16.45 -3.87 3.35
C LYS A 42 15.09 -4.29 2.77
N PRO A 43 14.40 -5.29 3.35
CA PRO A 43 13.04 -5.63 2.94
C PRO A 43 12.07 -4.47 3.23
N VAL A 44 11.22 -4.13 2.27
CA VAL A 44 10.13 -3.17 2.51
C VAL A 44 8.92 -3.90 3.04
N LYS A 45 8.56 -3.65 4.31
CA LYS A 45 7.31 -4.15 4.88
C LYS A 45 6.17 -3.23 4.48
N ARG A 46 5.56 -3.48 3.32
CA ARG A 46 4.39 -2.72 2.89
C ARG A 46 3.20 -3.08 3.81
N LYS A 47 2.74 -2.12 4.61
CA LYS A 47 1.41 -2.22 5.23
C LYS A 47 0.37 -1.93 4.13
N LEU A 48 -0.39 -2.94 3.70
CA LEU A 48 -1.39 -2.83 2.62
C LEU A 48 -2.41 -1.68 2.81
N ARG A 49 -2.57 -1.15 4.02
CA ARG A 49 -3.48 -0.05 4.38
C ARG A 49 -2.81 1.11 5.11
N ASN A 50 -1.49 1.30 4.96
CA ASN A 50 -0.84 2.45 5.57
C ASN A 50 -1.40 3.74 4.94
N GLY A 51 -2.01 4.60 5.76
CA GLY A 51 -2.58 5.87 5.30
C GLY A 51 -4.06 5.83 4.86
N TRP A 52 -4.68 4.65 4.74
CA TRP A 52 -6.09 4.55 4.35
C TRP A 52 -7.04 5.27 5.33
N PHE A 53 -6.71 5.24 6.62
CA PHE A 53 -7.49 5.89 7.67
C PHE A 53 -6.91 7.24 8.10
N SER A 54 -5.72 7.65 7.63
CA SER A 54 -5.16 8.94 8.05
C SER A 54 -5.93 10.14 7.50
N GLU A 55 -6.62 9.96 6.37
CA GLU A 55 -7.48 10.97 5.75
C GLU A 55 -8.85 11.08 6.44
N LEU A 56 -9.33 10.01 7.08
CA LEU A 56 -10.59 10.01 7.85
C LEU A 56 -10.49 10.78 9.17
N SER A 57 -9.28 10.98 9.69
CA SER A 57 -9.03 11.74 10.92
C SER A 57 -8.88 13.25 10.70
N GLN A 58 -8.88 13.71 9.44
CA GLN A 58 -8.96 15.14 9.17
C GLN A 58 -10.44 15.56 9.25
N PRO A 59 -10.78 16.62 10.02
CA PRO A 59 -12.11 17.21 9.91
C PRO A 59 -12.25 17.69 8.47
N LEU A 60 -13.01 16.92 7.71
CA LEU A 60 -13.38 17.25 6.35
C LEU A 60 -14.21 18.55 6.46
N ASP A 61 -13.80 19.62 5.78
CA ASP A 61 -14.56 20.89 5.66
C ASP A 61 -15.79 20.65 4.75
N ILE A 62 -16.63 19.71 5.14
CA ILE A 62 -17.92 19.45 4.51
C ILE A 62 -18.91 20.40 5.15
N ASP A 63 -19.68 21.07 4.31
CA ASP A 63 -20.89 21.80 4.68
C ASP A 63 -21.88 20.77 5.26
N THR A 64 -21.66 20.44 6.54
CA THR A 64 -22.30 19.36 7.30
C THR A 64 -23.82 19.52 7.34
N ALA A 65 -24.32 20.72 7.07
CA ALA A 65 -25.74 21.00 6.92
C ALA A 65 -26.36 20.27 5.72
N LYS A 66 -25.68 20.25 4.55
CA LYS A 66 -26.21 19.61 3.34
C LYS A 66 -26.11 18.09 3.38
N GLU A 67 -25.00 17.55 3.86
CA GLU A 67 -24.85 16.10 4.06
C GLU A 67 -25.82 15.56 5.10
N ASN A 68 -26.11 16.32 6.15
CA ASN A 68 -27.09 15.92 7.16
C ASN A 68 -28.52 15.93 6.61
N ASP A 69 -28.89 16.92 5.77
CA ASP A 69 -30.18 16.93 5.09
C ASP A 69 -30.32 15.77 4.10
N GLU A 70 -29.27 15.46 3.33
CA GLU A 70 -29.26 14.32 2.41
C GLU A 70 -29.32 13.00 3.17
N ALA A 71 -28.54 12.83 4.24
CA ALA A 71 -28.57 11.64 5.08
C ALA A 71 -29.95 11.45 5.74
N GLN A 72 -30.60 12.53 6.17
CA GLN A 72 -31.98 12.47 6.67
C GLN A 72 -32.96 12.08 5.56
N ALA A 73 -32.79 12.58 4.35
CA ALA A 73 -33.62 12.18 3.21
C ALA A 73 -33.47 10.68 2.88
N TRP A 74 -32.24 10.15 2.89
CA TRP A 74 -31.98 8.71 2.71
C TRP A 74 -32.59 7.86 3.83
N ASN A 75 -32.48 8.29 5.09
CA ASN A 75 -33.07 7.61 6.24
C ASN A 75 -34.61 7.71 6.28
N ALA A 76 -35.18 8.71 5.61
CA ALA A 76 -36.64 8.91 5.52
C ALA A 76 -37.28 8.12 4.37
N LEU A 77 -36.49 7.50 3.48
CA LEU A 77 -37.04 6.61 2.47
C LEU A 77 -37.64 5.37 3.15
N PRO A 78 -38.83 4.91 2.73
CA PRO A 78 -39.39 3.67 3.24
C PRO A 78 -38.44 2.51 2.92
N SER A 79 -38.14 1.68 3.91
CA SER A 79 -37.42 0.43 3.68
C SER A 79 -38.25 -0.43 2.74
N ASP A 80 -37.70 -0.74 1.57
CA ASP A 80 -38.29 -1.73 0.68
C ASP A 80 -37.80 -3.11 1.13
N ASP A 81 -38.56 -3.72 2.04
CA ASP A 81 -38.31 -5.07 2.53
C ASP A 81 -38.74 -6.15 1.51
N THR A 82 -39.02 -5.77 0.26
CA THR A 82 -39.33 -6.71 -0.82
C THR A 82 -38.11 -7.60 -1.09
N GLU A 83 -38.26 -8.91 -0.88
CA GLU A 83 -37.23 -9.88 -1.21
C GLU A 83 -36.93 -9.85 -2.71
N TRP A 84 -35.68 -9.50 -3.04
CA TRP A 84 -35.18 -9.53 -4.40
C TRP A 84 -35.20 -10.97 -4.91
N GLN A 85 -36.06 -11.25 -5.90
CA GLN A 85 -36.03 -12.53 -6.61
C GLN A 85 -35.18 -12.38 -7.87
N TRP A 86 -34.15 -13.23 -7.96
CA TRP A 86 -33.20 -13.28 -9.07
C TRP A 86 -33.75 -14.10 -10.24
#